data_AF-A0A357N5E5-F1
#
_entry.id   AF-A0A357N5E5-F1
#
_cell.length_a   1.000
_cell.length_b   1.000
_cell.length_c   1.000
_cell.angle_alpha   90.00
_cell.angle_beta   90.00
_cell.angle_gamma   90.00
#
_symmetry.space_group_name_H-M   'P 1'
#
loop_
_entity.id
_entity.type
_entity.pdbx_description
1 polymer ?
#
loop_
_entity_poly.entity_id
_entity_poly.type
_entity_poly.pdbx_seq_one_letter_code
_entity_poly.pdbx_strand_id
1 'polypeptide(L)' 'PILAGWLRVFAAPLLDDLPAAARATVREAAVALLEDLPRDAAGQPLADYVRLRVLARRR' A
#
# COMPACT_ATOMS: atom_id res chain seq x y z
N PRO A 1 7.57 10.81 1.94
CA PRO A 1 7.66 9.92 0.75
C PRO A 1 6.29 9.48 0.22
N ILE A 2 6.20 9.19 -1.08
CA ILE A 2 4.97 8.74 -1.76
C ILE A 2 4.37 7.49 -1.08
N LEU A 3 5.23 6.53 -0.69
CA LEU A 3 4.84 5.32 0.03
C LEU A 3 4.12 5.60 1.36
N ALA A 4 4.64 6.52 2.17
CA ALA A 4 4.00 6.87 3.45
C ALA A 4 2.60 7.50 3.25
N GLY A 5 2.46 8.32 2.20
CA GLY A 5 1.17 8.89 1.81
C GLY A 5 0.18 7.82 1.36
N TRP A 6 0.65 6.85 0.57
CA TRP A 6 -0.15 5.73 0.08
C TRP A 6 -0.62 4.83 1.23
N LEU A 7 0.29 4.42 2.13
CA LEU A 7 -0.04 3.61 3.30
C LEU A 7 -1.01 4.33 4.26
N ARG A 8 -0.87 5.66 4.41
CA ARG A 8 -1.80 6.46 5.21
C ARG A 8 -3.24 6.36 4.69
N VAL A 9 -3.43 6.31 3.38
CA VAL A 9 -4.75 6.32 2.73
C VAL A 9 -5.33 4.91 2.62
N PHE A 10 -4.52 3.94 2.15
CA PHE A 10 -5.05 2.64 1.75
C PHE A 10 -4.90 1.54 2.81
N ALA A 11 -3.98 1.69 3.76
CA ALA A 11 -3.76 0.66 4.78
C ALA A 11 -4.65 0.80 6.02
N ALA A 12 -5.47 1.84 6.13
CA ALA A 12 -6.33 2.06 7.31
C ALA A 12 -7.18 0.82 7.68
N PRO A 13 -7.86 0.13 6.74
CA PRO A 13 -8.64 -1.07 7.08
C PRO A 13 -7.84 -2.22 7.68
N LEU A 14 -6.52 -2.25 7.49
CA LEU A 14 -5.62 -3.28 8.05
C LEU A 14 -5.03 -2.88 9.41
N LEU A 15 -5.08 -1.59 9.74
CA LEU A 15 -4.33 -1.01 10.86
C LEU A 15 -5.24 -0.44 11.95
N ASP A 16 -6.52 -0.21 11.67
CA ASP A 16 -7.39 0.55 12.57
C ASP A 16 -7.66 -0.12 13.93
N ASP A 17 -7.59 -1.45 13.97
CA ASP A 17 -7.71 -2.24 15.20
C ASP A 17 -6.44 -2.24 16.06
N LEU A 18 -5.33 -1.67 15.56
CA LEU A 18 -4.08 -1.60 16.30
C LEU A 18 -4.03 -0.38 17.24
N PRO A 19 -3.36 -0.49 18.39
CA PRO A 19 -2.98 0.67 19.20
C PRO A 19 -2.23 1.72 18.36
N ALA A 20 -2.38 3.01 18.69
CA ALA A 20 -1.80 4.10 17.91
C ALA A 20 -0.27 3.97 17.73
N ALA A 21 0.45 3.56 18.78
CA ALA A 21 1.89 3.30 18.71
C ALA A 21 2.23 2.17 17.73
N ALA A 22 1.46 1.06 17.78
CA ALA A 22 1.65 -0.07 16.85
C ALA A 22 1.34 0.33 15.40
N ARG A 23 0.35 1.18 15.16
CA ARG A 23 0.06 1.72 13.81
C ARG A 23 1.24 2.49 13.23
N ALA A 24 1.89 3.34 14.03
CA ALA A 24 3.07 4.08 13.60
C ALA A 24 4.22 3.13 13.27
N THR A 25 4.54 2.20 14.16
CA THR A 25 5.61 1.21 13.96
C THR A 25 5.39 0.37 12.70
N VAL A 26 4.18 -0.14 12.47
CA VAL A 26 3.88 -0.95 11.28
C VAL A 26 4.02 -0.12 10.00
N ARG A 27 3.57 1.14 10.00
CA ARG A 27 3.72 2.02 8.83
C ARG A 27 5.18 2.32 8.52
N GLU A 28 5.98 2.63 9.52
CA GLU A 28 7.42 2.90 9.35
C GLU A 28 8.17 1.66 8.85
N ALA A 29 7.89 0.50 9.44
CA ALA A 29 8.47 -0.77 9.00
C ALA A 29 8.06 -1.12 7.56
N ALA A 30 6.79 -0.89 7.20
CA ALA A 30 6.32 -1.12 5.83
C ALA A 30 6.98 -0.16 4.82
N VAL A 31 7.18 1.11 5.17
CA VAL A 31 7.94 2.04 4.31
C VAL A 31 9.36 1.51 4.11
N ALA A 32 10.06 1.17 5.18
CA ALA A 32 11.43 0.65 5.09
C ALA A 32 11.52 -0.62 4.22
N LEU A 33 10.58 -1.55 4.40
CA LEU A 33 10.50 -2.78 3.61
C LEU A 33 10.28 -2.51 2.11
N LEU A 34 9.46 -1.52 1.77
CA LEU A 34 9.09 -1.21 0.39
C LEU A 34 10.12 -0.33 -0.35
N GLU A 35 11.02 0.35 0.38
CA GLU A 35 12.06 1.19 -0.21
C GLU A 35 13.08 0.38 -1.05
N ASP A 36 13.30 -0.89 -0.72
CA ASP A 36 14.22 -1.80 -1.41
C ASP A 36 13.62 -2.42 -2.70
N LEU A 37 12.35 -2.16 -2.99
CA LEU A 37 11.70 -2.70 -4.18
C LEU A 37 12.09 -1.93 -5.45
N PRO A 38 12.05 -2.60 -6.62
CA PRO A 38 12.30 -1.96 -7.90
C PRO A 38 11.41 -0.73 -8.13
N ARG A 39 12.03 0.33 -8.65
CA ARG A 39 11.38 1.59 -9.02
C ARG A 39 11.21 1.66 -10.52
N ASP A 40 10.33 2.55 -10.97
CA ASP A 40 10.20 2.83 -12.40
C ASP A 40 11.42 3.59 -12.95
N ALA A 41 11.42 3.84 -14.27
CA ALA A 41 12.50 4.56 -14.93
C ALA A 41 12.70 6.01 -14.43
N ALA A 42 11.71 6.58 -13.75
CA ALA A 42 11.77 7.90 -13.12
C ALA A 42 12.11 7.83 -11.62
N GLY A 43 12.47 6.66 -11.10
CA GLY A 43 12.80 6.44 -9.70
C GLY A 43 11.58 6.43 -8.77
N GLN A 44 10.35 6.37 -9.29
CA GLN A 44 9.13 6.34 -8.49
C GLN A 44 8.84 4.91 -8.00
N PRO A 45 8.25 4.76 -6.80
CA PRO A 45 7.77 3.47 -6.33
C PRO A 45 6.74 2.86 -7.29
N LEU A 46 6.85 1.57 -7.56
CA LEU A 46 5.88 0.81 -8.35
C LEU A 46 4.87 0.13 -7.42
N ALA A 47 3.57 0.30 -7.72
CA ALA A 47 2.50 -0.44 -7.06
C ALA A 47 2.08 -1.63 -7.94
N ASP A 48 2.11 -2.83 -7.36
CA ASP A 48 1.86 -4.12 -7.99
C ASP A 48 0.36 -4.45 -8.09
N TYR A 49 -0.43 -3.50 -8.62
CA TYR A 49 -1.89 -3.67 -8.71
C TYR A 49 -2.29 -4.83 -9.61
N VAL A 50 -3.07 -5.76 -9.06
CA VAL A 50 -3.84 -6.74 -9.82
C VAL A 50 -5.30 -6.30 -9.89
N ARG A 51 -5.86 -6.19 -11.10
CA ARG A 51 -7.24 -5.72 -11.32
C ARG A 51 -8.09 -6.84 -11.88
N LEU A 52 -9.20 -7.15 -11.20
CA LEU A 52 -10.22 -8.07 -11.72
C LEU A 52 -11.24 -7.29 -12.56
N ARG A 53 -11.52 -7.74 -13.78
CA ARG A 53 -12.57 -7.20 -14.64
C ARG A 53 -13.61 -8.30 -14.90
N VAL A 54 -14.85 -8.02 -14.53
CA VAL A 54 -15.97 -8.98 -14.65
C VAL A 54 -16.98 -8.45 -15.66
N LEU A 55 -17.48 -9.34 -16.53
CA LEU A 55 -18.62 -9.08 -17.41
C LEU A 55 -19.77 -10.02 -17.05
N ALA A 56 -20.82 -9.49 -16.42
CA ALA A 56 -22.03 -10.24 -16.12
C ALA A 56 -23.06 -10.09 -17.26
N ARG A 57 -23.74 -11.18 -17.65
CA ARG A 57 -24.85 -11.19 -18.60
C ARG A 57 -26.04 -11.95 -18.00
N ARG A 58 -27.26 -11.41 -18.14
CA ARG A 58 -28.50 -12.12 -17.80
C ARG A 58 -28.76 -13.19 -18.86
N ARG A 59 -29.12 -14.41 -18.44
CA ARG A 59 -29.58 -15.47 -19.37
C ARG A 59 -30.97 -15.17 -19.88
#